data_AF-B1ZXD8-F1
#
_entry.id   AF-B1ZXD8-F1
#
_cell.length_a   1.000
_cell.length_b   1.000
_cell.length_c   1.000
_cell.angle_alpha   90.00
_cell.angle_beta   90.00
_cell.angle_gamma   90.00
#
_symmetry.space_group_name_H-M   'P 1'
#
loop_
_entity.id
_entity.type
_entity.pdbx_description
1 polymer ?
#
loop_
_entity_poly.entity_id
_entity_poly.type
_entity_poly.pdbx_seq_one_letter_code
_entity_poly.pdbx_strand_id
1 'polypeptide(L)'
;MPSSPPPRLALIACRVLETELAHFLPQAPHVVRTEFLDVGLHDRPGFLHTALAAALARAEDDPAVEAVALVYGVCGLGTMGLRPARCPLVLPRAHDCLTLFLGSKERYADIMRRTPDVYWYTPGWNRARRVPGPDREAALRSEYTKKFGVEDAEALIAMERASFFEHGRAVYTDFGLPDSAAEKAYAQTCATWLGWPCEEQPGDSSLLRALLAGEWDAERFLVVPPGQQTAFSADTRVVKAVATGLGAACEPSPLASPSSALLPPEPCPPPATVPVVS
;
A
#
# COMPACT_ATOMS: atom_id res chain seq x y z
N MET A 1 -26.59 19.27 -20.91
CA MET A 1 -27.58 18.52 -20.12
C MET A 1 -27.08 18.52 -18.68
N PRO A 2 -27.91 18.77 -17.66
CA PRO A 2 -27.47 18.60 -16.28
C PRO A 2 -27.10 17.12 -16.10
N SER A 3 -25.85 16.84 -15.72
CA SER A 3 -25.41 15.49 -15.37
C SER A 3 -26.29 15.00 -14.21
N SER A 4 -26.72 13.74 -14.26
CA SER A 4 -27.40 13.13 -13.11
C SER A 4 -26.57 13.35 -11.83
N PRO A 5 -27.21 13.57 -10.67
CA PRO A 5 -26.50 13.76 -9.43
C PRO A 5 -25.62 12.54 -9.14
N PRO A 6 -24.42 12.73 -8.54
CA PRO A 6 -23.55 11.61 -8.21
C PRO A 6 -24.23 10.66 -7.21
N PRO A 7 -23.95 9.34 -7.30
CA PRO A 7 -24.58 8.33 -6.43
C PRO A 7 -24.23 8.57 -4.97
N ARG A 8 -25.11 8.19 -4.04
CA ARG A 8 -24.82 8.15 -2.61
C ARG A 8 -23.71 7.15 -2.34
N LEU A 9 -22.54 7.65 -1.98
CA LEU A 9 -21.28 6.92 -1.95
C LEU A 9 -20.91 6.53 -0.51
N ALA A 10 -20.56 5.26 -0.31
CA ALA A 10 -19.82 4.83 0.87
C ALA A 10 -18.33 4.72 0.53
N LEU A 11 -17.47 5.27 1.38
CA LEU A 11 -16.02 5.17 1.24
C LEU A 11 -15.46 4.15 2.23
N ILE A 12 -14.55 3.31 1.73
CA ILE A 12 -13.68 2.47 2.55
C ILE A 12 -12.25 2.90 2.24
N ALA A 13 -11.54 3.38 3.24
CA ALA A 13 -10.25 4.04 3.06
C ALA A 13 -9.17 3.50 4.00
N CYS A 14 -7.93 3.50 3.52
CA CYS A 14 -6.80 3.28 4.42
C CYS A 14 -6.60 4.53 5.29
N ARG A 15 -6.35 4.32 6.58
CA ARG A 15 -6.06 5.40 7.52
C ARG A 15 -4.85 6.26 7.13
N VAL A 16 -3.97 5.77 6.25
CA VAL A 16 -2.86 6.57 5.70
C VAL A 16 -3.31 7.83 4.95
N LEU A 17 -4.55 7.87 4.47
CA LEU A 17 -5.14 9.01 3.75
C LEU A 17 -6.21 9.76 4.58
N GLU A 18 -6.29 9.52 5.90
CA GLU A 18 -7.37 10.07 6.75
C GLU A 18 -7.40 11.60 6.76
N THR A 19 -6.24 12.26 6.88
CA THR A 19 -6.17 13.73 6.87
C THR A 19 -6.50 14.32 5.50
N GLU A 20 -6.00 13.69 4.44
CA GLU A 20 -6.25 14.10 3.06
C GLU A 20 -7.75 13.97 2.75
N LEU A 21 -8.37 12.88 3.17
CA LEU A 21 -9.81 12.68 3.04
C LEU A 21 -10.60 13.68 3.89
N ALA A 22 -10.20 13.95 5.13
CA ALA A 22 -10.84 14.96 5.97
C ALA A 22 -10.84 16.35 5.31
N HIS A 23 -9.78 16.68 4.55
CA HIS A 23 -9.70 17.93 3.80
C HIS A 23 -10.64 17.99 2.58
N PHE A 24 -10.77 16.89 1.83
CA PHE A 24 -11.55 16.87 0.58
C PHE A 24 -13.03 16.51 0.75
N LEU A 25 -13.39 15.73 1.77
CA LEU A 25 -14.76 15.24 2.00
C LEU A 25 -15.84 16.34 2.09
N PRO A 26 -15.59 17.54 2.67
CA PRO A 26 -16.58 18.62 2.66
C PRO A 26 -17.02 19.05 1.26
N GLN A 27 -16.22 18.76 0.22
CA GLN A 27 -16.53 19.07 -1.18
C GLN A 27 -17.34 17.95 -1.87
N ALA A 28 -17.59 16.83 -1.20
CA ALA A 28 -18.25 15.63 -1.72
C ALA A 28 -19.49 15.25 -0.88
N PRO A 29 -20.57 16.04 -0.87
CA PRO A 29 -21.73 15.85 0.01
C PRO A 29 -22.54 14.57 -0.26
N HIS A 30 -22.30 13.91 -1.40
CA HIS A 30 -22.89 12.62 -1.73
C HIS A 30 -22.16 11.44 -1.06
N VAL A 31 -20.98 11.67 -0.46
CA VAL A 31 -20.35 10.70 0.43
C VAL A 31 -21.13 10.67 1.73
N VAL A 32 -21.85 9.57 1.96
CA VAL A 32 -22.77 9.44 3.10
C VAL A 32 -22.21 8.58 4.23
N ARG A 33 -21.12 7.86 3.97
CA ARG A 33 -20.43 7.02 4.94
C ARG A 33 -18.95 6.95 4.59
N THR A 34 -18.10 6.97 5.62
CA THR A 34 -16.66 6.72 5.50
C THR A 34 -16.23 5.74 6.58
N GLU A 35 -15.53 4.69 6.19
CA GLU A 35 -14.94 3.71 7.10
C GLU A 35 -13.43 3.63 6.88
N PHE A 36 -12.65 3.79 7.94
CA PHE A 36 -11.19 3.74 7.90
C PHE A 36 -10.67 2.42 8.45
N LEU A 37 -9.86 1.70 7.67
CA LEU A 37 -9.15 0.51 8.13
C LEU A 37 -7.72 0.85 8.56
N ASP A 38 -7.23 0.09 9.55
CA ASP A 38 -5.93 0.30 10.17
C ASP A 38 -4.77 0.14 9.17
N VAL A 39 -3.76 1.00 9.32
CA VAL A 39 -2.56 1.00 8.47
C VAL A 39 -1.78 -0.32 8.56
N GLY A 40 -1.74 -0.94 9.75
CA GLY A 40 -0.99 -2.18 10.01
C GLY A 40 -1.53 -3.41 9.27
N LEU A 41 -2.71 -3.33 8.66
CA LEU A 41 -3.21 -4.39 7.79
C LEU A 41 -2.32 -4.62 6.55
N HIS A 42 -1.52 -3.63 6.15
CA HIS A 42 -0.56 -3.77 5.03
C HIS A 42 0.58 -4.75 5.33
N ASP A 43 0.87 -5.04 6.61
CA ASP A 43 1.85 -6.06 6.97
C ASP A 43 1.35 -7.48 6.63
N ARG A 44 0.03 -7.65 6.47
CA ARG A 44 -0.62 -8.94 6.24
C ARG A 44 -1.75 -8.80 5.20
N PRO A 45 -1.43 -8.77 3.89
CA PRO A 45 -2.39 -8.51 2.82
C PRO A 45 -3.62 -9.43 2.81
N GLY A 46 -3.50 -10.68 3.26
CA GLY A 46 -4.65 -11.57 3.43
C GLY A 46 -5.67 -11.08 4.47
N PHE A 47 -5.19 -10.51 5.58
CA PHE A 47 -6.09 -9.89 6.57
C PHE A 47 -6.64 -8.54 6.10
N LEU A 48 -5.85 -7.77 5.33
CA LEU A 48 -6.37 -6.58 4.66
C LEU A 48 -7.56 -6.95 3.76
N HIS A 49 -7.43 -8.01 2.96
CA HIS A 49 -8.51 -8.51 2.11
C HIS A 49 -9.77 -8.86 2.92
N THR A 50 -9.62 -9.66 3.99
CA THR A 50 -10.74 -10.01 4.86
C THR A 50 -11.42 -8.79 5.47
N ALA A 51 -10.64 -7.81 5.94
CA ALA A 51 -11.16 -6.58 6.52
C ALA A 51 -11.91 -5.72 5.48
N LEU A 52 -11.37 -5.60 4.26
CA LEU A 52 -12.00 -4.90 3.15
C LEU A 52 -13.32 -5.56 2.72
N ALA A 53 -13.35 -6.89 2.60
CA ALA A 53 -14.56 -7.62 2.27
C ALA A 53 -15.66 -7.44 3.33
N ALA A 54 -15.28 -7.45 4.62
CA ALA A 54 -16.21 -7.19 5.71
C ALA A 54 -16.69 -5.72 5.72
N ALA A 55 -15.83 -4.75 5.42
CA ALA A 55 -16.21 -3.34 5.29
C ALA A 55 -17.15 -3.10 4.10
N LEU A 56 -16.89 -3.79 2.98
CA LEU A 56 -17.75 -3.76 1.80
C LEU A 56 -19.16 -4.28 2.14
N ALA A 57 -19.26 -5.44 2.80
CA ALA A 57 -20.55 -5.98 3.22
C ALA A 57 -21.32 -5.00 4.13
N ARG A 58 -20.64 -4.42 5.14
CA ARG A 58 -21.26 -3.41 6.03
C ARG A 58 -21.73 -2.15 5.31
N ALA A 59 -21.02 -1.74 4.26
CA ALA A 59 -21.43 -0.60 3.44
C ALA A 59 -22.65 -0.96 2.58
N GLU A 60 -22.69 -2.18 2.04
CA GLU A 60 -23.82 -2.67 1.25
C GLU A 60 -25.08 -2.95 2.07
N ASP A 61 -24.95 -3.26 3.37
CA ASP A 61 -26.08 -3.44 4.29
C ASP A 61 -26.96 -2.19 4.44
N ASP A 62 -26.42 -1.00 4.15
CA ASP A 62 -27.20 0.25 4.09
C ASP A 62 -27.85 0.38 2.70
N PRO A 63 -29.20 0.27 2.59
CA PRO A 63 -29.89 0.37 1.31
C PRO A 63 -29.81 1.77 0.68
N ALA A 64 -29.44 2.80 1.43
CA ALA A 64 -29.25 4.15 0.92
C ALA A 64 -27.90 4.36 0.22
N VAL A 65 -26.99 3.39 0.29
CA VAL A 65 -25.71 3.41 -0.42
C VAL A 65 -25.93 2.91 -1.85
N GLU A 66 -25.59 3.72 -2.84
CA GLU A 66 -25.77 3.41 -4.27
C GLU A 66 -24.47 2.95 -4.93
N ALA A 67 -23.32 3.22 -4.32
CA ALA A 67 -22.00 2.74 -4.74
C ALA A 67 -21.02 2.71 -3.56
N VAL A 68 -19.98 1.90 -3.67
CA VAL A 68 -18.85 1.87 -2.72
C VAL A 68 -17.57 2.26 -3.44
N ALA A 69 -16.78 3.18 -2.91
CA ALA A 69 -15.46 3.51 -3.43
C ALA A 69 -14.34 3.13 -2.44
N LEU A 70 -13.30 2.50 -2.98
CA LEU A 70 -12.08 2.18 -2.25
C LEU A 70 -11.03 3.26 -2.45
N VAL A 71 -10.56 3.83 -1.35
CA VAL A 71 -9.37 4.69 -1.35
C VAL A 71 -8.14 3.82 -1.11
N TYR A 72 -7.88 2.94 -2.07
CA TYR A 72 -6.82 1.93 -2.08
C TYR A 72 -6.31 1.68 -3.50
N GLY A 73 -5.06 1.24 -3.63
CA GLY A 73 -4.55 0.61 -4.85
C GLY A 73 -4.62 -0.92 -4.78
N VAL A 74 -3.74 -1.61 -5.50
CA VAL A 74 -3.55 -3.07 -5.39
C VAL A 74 -3.03 -3.46 -4.00
N CYS A 75 -2.17 -2.64 -3.38
CA CYS A 75 -1.74 -2.75 -1.98
C CYS A 75 -1.32 -4.18 -1.58
N GLY A 76 -0.33 -4.75 -2.28
CA GLY A 76 0.15 -6.11 -2.01
C GLY A 76 -0.88 -7.20 -2.32
N LEU A 77 -1.78 -6.96 -3.28
CA LEU A 77 -2.92 -7.79 -3.67
C LEU A 77 -4.06 -7.85 -2.66
N GLY A 78 -4.03 -7.05 -1.57
CA GLY A 78 -5.08 -7.05 -0.55
C GLY A 78 -6.46 -6.65 -1.07
N THR A 79 -6.53 -5.88 -2.16
CA THR A 79 -7.81 -5.49 -2.78
C THR A 79 -8.34 -6.47 -3.83
N MET A 80 -7.63 -7.56 -4.12
CA MET A 80 -8.00 -8.52 -5.17
C MET A 80 -9.03 -9.54 -4.66
N GLY A 81 -9.96 -9.95 -5.52
CA GLY A 81 -11.03 -10.88 -5.19
C GLY A 81 -12.21 -10.27 -4.43
N LEU A 82 -12.24 -8.94 -4.26
CA LEU A 82 -13.38 -8.24 -3.66
C LEU A 82 -14.59 -8.32 -4.59
N ARG A 83 -15.73 -8.67 -4.01
CA ARG A 83 -16.97 -9.02 -4.71
C ARG A 83 -18.11 -8.15 -4.19
N PRO A 84 -18.50 -7.07 -4.88
CA PRO A 84 -19.74 -6.37 -4.55
C PRO A 84 -20.94 -7.29 -4.76
N ALA A 85 -21.88 -7.29 -3.83
CA ALA A 85 -23.08 -8.11 -3.88
C ALA A 85 -24.32 -7.33 -4.38
N ARG A 86 -24.42 -6.05 -4.05
CA ARG A 86 -25.62 -5.22 -4.27
C ARG A 86 -25.36 -4.01 -5.15
N CYS A 87 -24.28 -3.29 -4.93
CA CYS A 87 -24.00 -2.01 -5.60
C CYS A 87 -22.58 -1.99 -6.18
N PRO A 88 -22.30 -1.18 -7.21
CA PRO A 88 -20.97 -1.16 -7.83
C PRO A 88 -19.87 -0.78 -6.83
N LEU A 89 -18.75 -1.51 -6.93
CA LEU A 89 -17.50 -1.18 -6.24
C LEU A 89 -16.58 -0.42 -7.20
N VAL A 90 -16.06 0.71 -6.76
CA VAL A 90 -15.15 1.55 -7.54
C VAL A 90 -13.79 1.57 -6.86
N LEU A 91 -12.73 1.38 -7.64
CA LEU A 91 -11.36 1.56 -7.19
C LEU A 91 -10.53 2.27 -8.25
N PRO A 92 -9.58 3.13 -7.84
CA PRO A 92 -8.62 3.71 -8.77
C PRO A 92 -7.75 2.62 -9.38
N ARG A 93 -7.33 2.83 -10.62
CA ARG A 93 -6.27 2.03 -11.24
C ARG A 93 -4.94 2.43 -10.63
N ALA A 94 -4.67 1.94 -9.43
CA ALA A 94 -3.54 2.33 -8.60
C ALA A 94 -2.78 1.10 -8.12
N HIS A 95 -1.45 1.17 -8.11
CA HIS A 95 -0.60 0.08 -7.60
C HIS A 95 -0.71 0.00 -6.06
N ASP A 96 -0.76 1.16 -5.42
CA ASP A 96 -0.78 1.33 -3.97
C ASP A 96 -1.27 2.76 -3.63
N CYS A 97 -1.18 3.15 -2.36
CA CYS A 97 -1.50 4.51 -1.93
C CYS A 97 -0.56 5.57 -2.52
N LEU A 98 0.66 5.23 -2.94
CA LEU A 98 1.55 6.20 -3.57
C LEU A 98 1.01 6.63 -4.94
N THR A 99 0.40 5.73 -5.71
CA THR A 99 -0.28 6.14 -6.96
C THR A 99 -1.38 7.17 -6.69
N LEU A 100 -2.07 7.08 -5.55
CA LEU A 100 -3.08 8.08 -5.13
C LEU A 100 -2.47 9.44 -4.80
N PHE A 101 -1.29 9.46 -4.18
CA PHE A 101 -0.54 10.70 -3.94
C PHE A 101 0.04 11.30 -5.21
N LEU A 102 0.45 10.47 -6.18
CA LEU A 102 1.02 10.95 -7.45
C LEU A 102 -0.03 11.33 -8.49
N GLY A 103 -1.29 10.94 -8.30
CA GLY A 103 -2.42 11.29 -9.16
C GLY A 103 -2.53 10.48 -10.47
N SER A 104 -1.55 9.62 -10.78
CA SER A 104 -1.54 8.87 -12.05
C SER A 104 -0.72 7.59 -11.96
N LYS A 105 -1.25 6.52 -12.55
CA LYS A 105 -0.55 5.23 -12.70
C LYS A 105 0.62 5.32 -13.69
N GLU A 106 0.49 6.16 -14.71
CA GLU A 106 1.55 6.45 -15.68
C GLU A 106 2.69 7.18 -14.99
N ARG A 107 2.39 8.24 -14.24
CA ARG A 107 3.39 8.99 -13.46
C ARG A 107 4.08 8.11 -12.43
N TYR A 108 3.32 7.28 -11.70
CA TYR A 108 3.88 6.27 -10.81
C TYR A 108 4.86 5.37 -11.56
N ALA A 109 4.42 4.75 -12.66
CA ALA A 109 5.24 3.81 -13.40
C ALA A 109 6.49 4.47 -14.00
N ASP A 110 6.38 5.70 -14.51
CA ASP A 110 7.48 6.48 -15.06
C ASP A 110 8.54 6.78 -13.99
N ILE A 111 8.11 7.18 -12.79
CA ILE A 111 9.01 7.46 -11.67
C ILE A 111 9.69 6.16 -11.20
N MET A 112 8.94 5.08 -10.94
CA MET A 112 9.53 3.81 -10.51
C MET A 112 10.56 3.26 -11.51
N ARG A 113 10.34 3.46 -12.81
CA ARG A 113 11.33 3.05 -13.84
C ARG A 113 12.60 3.89 -13.83
N ARG A 114 12.53 5.17 -13.44
CA ARG A 114 13.68 6.09 -13.45
C ARG A 114 14.47 6.06 -12.14
N THR A 115 13.81 5.75 -11.02
CA THR A 115 14.38 5.83 -9.68
C THR A 115 13.98 4.60 -8.85
N PRO A 116 14.51 3.41 -9.16
CA PRO A 116 14.14 2.16 -8.48
C PRO A 116 14.67 2.09 -7.04
N ASP A 117 15.67 2.90 -6.68
CA ASP A 117 16.33 2.95 -5.38
C ASP A 117 15.63 3.85 -4.34
N VAL A 118 14.39 4.27 -4.61
CA VAL A 118 13.63 5.19 -3.74
C VAL A 118 12.77 4.45 -2.73
N TYR A 119 12.87 4.87 -1.47
CA TYR A 119 11.83 4.63 -0.47
C TYR A 119 10.91 5.86 -0.32
N TRP A 120 9.61 5.63 -0.33
CA TRP A 120 8.61 6.70 -0.29
C TRP A 120 8.07 6.96 1.11
N TYR A 121 8.00 8.24 1.45
CA TYR A 121 7.44 8.75 2.69
C TYR A 121 6.20 9.58 2.36
N THR A 122 5.09 9.32 3.06
CA THR A 122 3.85 10.08 2.93
C THR A 122 3.29 10.39 4.32
N PRO A 123 2.42 11.43 4.46
CA PRO A 123 1.96 11.90 5.77
C PRO A 123 1.41 10.79 6.68
N GLY A 124 0.49 9.95 6.16
CA GLY A 124 -0.12 8.90 6.98
C GLY A 124 0.85 7.79 7.41
N TRP A 125 1.79 7.40 6.55
CA TRP A 125 2.81 6.41 6.89
C TRP A 125 3.81 6.95 7.93
N ASN A 126 4.12 8.25 7.84
CA ASN A 126 4.98 8.96 8.79
C ASN A 126 4.31 9.07 10.17
N ARG A 127 3.04 9.50 10.24
CA ARG A 127 2.24 9.52 11.48
C ARG A 127 2.16 8.16 12.14
N ALA A 128 2.03 7.10 11.33
CA ALA A 128 1.95 5.75 11.81
C ALA A 128 3.28 5.21 12.36
N ARG A 129 4.40 5.94 12.20
CA ARG A 129 5.76 5.53 12.61
C ARG A 129 6.15 4.15 12.09
N ARG A 130 5.67 3.84 10.87
CA ARG A 130 5.82 2.53 10.21
C ARG A 130 6.74 2.58 8.99
N VAL A 131 7.31 3.73 8.67
CA VAL A 131 8.39 3.85 7.67
C VAL A 131 9.74 3.46 8.29
N PRO A 132 10.74 3.07 7.48
CA PRO A 132 12.11 2.90 7.94
C PRO A 132 12.58 4.16 8.65
N GLY A 133 13.21 4.00 9.81
CA GLY A 133 13.59 5.13 10.64
C GLY A 133 13.75 4.75 12.11
N PRO A 134 14.20 5.71 12.94
CA PRO A 134 14.55 5.44 14.33
C PRO A 134 13.35 4.94 15.16
N ASP A 135 12.16 5.51 14.95
CA ASP A 135 10.97 5.15 15.73
C ASP A 135 10.49 3.72 15.43
N ARG A 136 10.45 3.32 14.16
CA ARG A 136 10.06 1.95 13.75
C ARG A 136 11.04 0.94 14.30
N GLU A 137 12.34 1.19 14.15
CA GLU A 137 13.37 0.27 14.66
C GLU A 137 13.27 0.13 16.18
N ALA A 138 13.13 1.24 16.92
CA ALA A 138 13.00 1.20 18.36
C ALA A 138 11.76 0.41 18.81
N ALA A 139 10.63 0.59 18.12
CA ALA A 139 9.40 -0.15 18.39
C ALA A 139 9.58 -1.66 18.13
N LEU A 140 10.13 -2.04 16.98
CA LEU A 140 10.40 -3.44 16.63
C LEU A 140 11.40 -4.08 17.59
N ARG A 141 12.49 -3.37 17.95
CA ARG A 141 13.50 -3.88 18.89
C ARG A 141 12.86 -4.17 20.25
N SER A 142 12.02 -3.26 20.74
CA SER A 142 11.28 -3.44 22.00
C SER A 142 10.35 -4.65 21.94
N GLU A 143 9.59 -4.79 20.85
CA GLU A 143 8.67 -5.91 20.64
C GLU A 143 9.42 -7.25 20.57
N TYR A 144 10.47 -7.33 19.76
CA TYR A 144 11.25 -8.55 19.58
C TYR A 144 12.00 -8.93 20.85
N THR A 145 12.57 -7.96 21.57
CA THR A 145 13.25 -8.24 22.85
C THR A 145 12.28 -8.87 23.85
N LYS A 146 11.05 -8.37 23.91
CA LYS A 146 10.01 -8.92 24.79
C LYS A 146 9.58 -10.34 24.41
N LYS A 147 9.58 -10.67 23.11
CA LYS A 147 9.09 -11.96 22.59
C LYS A 147 10.17 -13.05 22.53
N PHE A 148 11.39 -12.67 22.17
CA PHE A 148 12.45 -13.59 21.77
C PHE A 148 13.75 -13.39 22.57
N GLY A 149 13.85 -12.34 23.39
CA GLY A 149 15.09 -12.00 24.08
C GLY A 149 16.01 -11.10 23.25
N VAL A 150 17.08 -10.60 23.88
CA VAL A 150 17.93 -9.54 23.31
C VAL A 150 18.70 -10.00 22.07
N GLU A 151 19.32 -11.20 22.13
CA GLU A 151 20.16 -11.69 21.03
C GLU A 151 19.35 -11.94 19.75
N ASP A 152 18.23 -12.66 19.87
CA ASP A 152 17.33 -12.91 18.75
C ASP A 152 16.71 -11.61 18.20
N ALA A 153 16.41 -10.64 19.07
CA ALA A 153 15.88 -9.35 18.65
C ALA A 153 16.86 -8.58 17.76
N GLU A 154 18.14 -8.53 18.11
CA GLU A 154 19.14 -7.84 17.29
C GLU A 154 19.35 -8.54 15.93
N ALA A 155 19.29 -9.88 15.89
CA ALA A 155 19.31 -10.61 14.62
C ALA A 155 18.10 -10.25 13.73
N LEU A 156 16.89 -10.19 14.30
CA LEU A 156 15.69 -9.79 13.57
C LEU A 156 15.74 -8.32 13.10
N ILE A 157 16.30 -7.41 13.91
CA ILE A 157 16.51 -6.01 13.50
C ILE A 157 17.53 -5.91 12.37
N ALA A 158 18.59 -6.72 12.36
CA ALA A 158 19.53 -6.77 11.26
C ALA A 158 18.87 -7.23 9.95
N MET A 159 17.97 -8.22 10.02
CA MET A 159 17.17 -8.64 8.87
C MET A 159 16.21 -7.53 8.38
N GLU A 160 15.55 -6.83 9.30
CA GLU A 160 14.69 -5.69 8.96
C GLU A 160 15.47 -4.61 8.21
N ARG A 161 16.67 -4.24 8.69
CA ARG A 161 17.54 -3.27 8.00
C ARG A 161 17.94 -3.77 6.60
N ALA A 162 18.30 -5.04 6.48
CA ALA A 162 18.68 -5.63 5.21
C ALA A 162 17.53 -5.60 4.18
N SER A 163 16.27 -5.62 4.62
CA SER A 163 15.12 -5.53 3.71
C SER A 163 15.05 -4.19 2.95
N PHE A 164 15.73 -3.16 3.43
CA PHE A 164 15.80 -1.84 2.79
C PHE A 164 17.12 -1.57 2.06
N PHE A 165 18.00 -2.57 1.92
CA PHE A 165 19.35 -2.39 1.36
C PHE A 165 19.35 -1.92 -0.10
N GLU A 166 18.31 -2.27 -0.87
CA GLU A 166 18.18 -1.84 -2.27
C GLU A 166 17.82 -0.35 -2.41
N HIS A 167 17.44 0.31 -1.31
CA HIS A 167 17.11 1.72 -1.30
C HIS A 167 18.33 2.57 -0.93
N GLY A 168 18.52 3.65 -1.69
CA GLY A 168 19.60 4.61 -1.50
C GLY A 168 19.10 6.04 -1.24
N ARG A 169 17.79 6.28 -1.29
CA ARG A 169 17.21 7.61 -1.10
C ARG A 169 15.79 7.58 -0.52
N ALA A 170 15.44 8.67 0.16
CA ALA A 170 14.08 8.94 0.59
C ALA A 170 13.42 9.99 -0.31
N VAL A 171 12.16 9.78 -0.70
CA VAL A 171 11.33 10.81 -1.35
C VAL A 171 10.08 11.04 -0.51
N TYR A 172 9.84 12.28 -0.14
CA TYR A 172 8.61 12.70 0.53
C TYR A 172 7.59 13.25 -0.48
N THR A 173 6.33 12.83 -0.37
CA THR A 173 5.23 13.34 -1.19
C THR A 173 3.96 13.57 -0.38
N ASP A 174 3.28 14.68 -0.65
CA ASP A 174 1.99 15.05 -0.07
C ASP A 174 1.19 15.95 -1.04
N PHE A 175 0.01 16.41 -0.61
CA PHE A 175 -0.79 17.38 -1.36
C PHE A 175 -0.58 18.84 -0.94
N GLY A 176 0.45 19.14 -0.13
CA GLY A 176 0.69 20.48 0.40
C GLY A 176 -0.42 21.00 1.33
N LEU A 177 -1.07 20.11 2.08
CA LEU A 177 -2.11 20.49 3.04
C LEU A 177 -1.53 21.22 4.26
N PRO A 178 -2.35 21.98 5.02
CA PRO A 178 -1.93 22.51 6.31
C PRO A 178 -1.35 21.41 7.21
N ASP A 179 -0.35 21.77 8.02
CA ASP A 179 0.38 20.87 8.95
C ASP A 179 1.29 19.81 8.29
N SER A 180 1.48 19.82 6.96
CA SER A 180 2.35 18.84 6.30
C SER A 180 3.84 19.00 6.62
N ALA A 181 4.23 20.16 7.16
CA ALA A 181 5.61 20.46 7.55
C ALA A 181 6.17 19.46 8.59
N ALA A 182 5.34 19.00 9.53
CA ALA A 182 5.77 18.04 10.56
C ALA A 182 6.12 16.68 9.94
N GLU A 183 5.29 16.20 9.00
CA GLU A 183 5.51 14.91 8.35
C GLU A 183 6.69 14.94 7.39
N LYS A 184 6.90 16.06 6.70
CA LYS A 184 8.10 16.31 5.91
C LYS A 184 9.37 16.29 6.77
N ALA A 185 9.38 17.00 7.90
CA ALA A 185 10.51 17.03 8.82
C ALA A 185 10.81 15.63 9.39
N TYR A 186 9.77 14.83 9.64
CA TYR A 186 9.92 13.45 10.06
C TYR A 186 10.58 12.57 8.98
N ALA A 187 10.17 12.70 7.71
CA ALA A 187 10.82 12.02 6.59
C ALA A 187 12.31 12.37 6.49
N GLN A 188 12.67 13.65 6.65
CA GLN A 188 14.05 14.11 6.65
C GLN A 188 14.86 13.53 7.81
N THR A 189 14.24 13.39 8.98
CA THR A 189 14.86 12.76 10.17
C THR A 189 15.14 11.28 9.89
N CYS A 190 14.18 10.56 9.33
CA CYS A 190 14.34 9.15 8.96
C CYS A 190 15.44 8.97 7.92
N ALA A 191 15.43 9.79 6.86
CA ALA A 191 16.44 9.76 5.80
C ALA A 191 17.85 10.04 6.36
N THR A 192 18.00 11.04 7.22
CA THR A 192 19.28 11.36 7.88
C THR A 192 19.79 10.18 8.72
N TRP A 193 18.91 9.54 9.48
CA TRP A 193 19.25 8.36 10.28
C TRP A 193 19.68 7.16 9.43
N LEU A 194 19.08 7.00 8.25
CA LEU A 194 19.43 5.97 7.26
C LEU A 194 20.67 6.31 6.41
N GLY A 195 21.18 7.55 6.50
CA GLY A 195 22.26 8.03 5.62
C GLY A 195 21.80 8.27 4.17
N TRP A 196 20.51 8.50 3.95
CA TRP A 196 19.92 8.74 2.64
C TRP A 196 19.72 10.23 2.35
N PRO A 197 19.92 10.70 1.11
CA PRO A 197 19.38 11.98 0.69
C PRO A 197 17.85 11.95 0.78
N CYS A 198 17.26 13.09 1.13
CA CYS A 198 15.81 13.28 1.17
C CYS A 198 15.41 14.28 0.09
N GLU A 199 14.63 13.82 -0.88
CA GLU A 199 14.07 14.63 -1.95
C GLU A 199 12.56 14.84 -1.74
N GLU A 200 11.99 15.80 -2.45
CA GLU A 200 10.55 16.08 -2.43
C GLU A 200 9.95 15.90 -3.81
N GLN A 201 8.82 15.22 -3.85
CA GLN A 201 8.01 15.07 -5.04
C GLN A 201 6.61 15.64 -4.75
N PRO A 202 6.23 16.79 -5.34
CA PRO A 202 4.88 17.32 -5.16
C PRO A 202 3.84 16.29 -5.58
N GLY A 203 2.87 16.00 -4.73
CA GLY A 203 1.75 15.13 -5.07
C GLY A 203 0.76 15.80 -6.01
N ASP A 204 -0.21 15.04 -6.50
CA ASP A 204 -1.35 15.51 -7.27
C ASP A 204 -2.63 14.87 -6.74
N SER A 205 -3.50 15.70 -6.15
CA SER A 205 -4.77 15.26 -5.58
C SER A 205 -5.86 14.98 -6.61
N SER A 206 -5.60 15.19 -7.91
CA SER A 206 -6.59 15.07 -8.99
C SER A 206 -7.29 13.70 -9.00
N LEU A 207 -6.55 12.59 -8.83
CA LEU A 207 -7.11 11.24 -8.79
C LEU A 207 -8.02 11.03 -7.57
N LEU A 208 -7.57 11.47 -6.38
CA LEU A 208 -8.36 11.35 -5.16
C LEU A 208 -9.63 12.18 -5.24
N ARG A 209 -9.53 13.43 -5.70
CA ARG A 209 -10.68 14.33 -5.86
C ARG A 209 -11.68 13.79 -6.88
N ALA A 210 -11.21 13.25 -8.01
CA ALA A 210 -12.08 12.62 -9.01
C ALA A 210 -12.80 11.38 -8.48
N LEU A 211 -12.14 10.55 -7.67
CA LEU A 211 -12.76 9.41 -6.99
C LEU A 211 -13.93 9.88 -6.11
N LEU A 212 -13.68 10.91 -5.30
CA LEU A 212 -14.65 11.50 -4.37
C LEU A 212 -15.76 12.27 -5.08
N ALA A 213 -15.54 12.77 -6.30
CA ALA A 213 -16.52 13.52 -7.07
C ALA A 213 -17.48 12.63 -7.88
N GLY A 214 -17.21 11.31 -7.95
CA GLY A 214 -17.97 10.40 -8.82
C GLY A 214 -17.53 10.41 -10.29
N GLU A 215 -16.38 11.02 -10.60
CA GLU A 215 -15.86 11.17 -11.96
C GLU A 215 -15.10 9.93 -12.44
N TRP A 216 -15.80 8.80 -12.49
CA TRP A 216 -15.18 7.48 -12.68
C TRP A 216 -14.99 7.10 -14.15
N ASP A 217 -14.16 7.83 -14.89
CA ASP A 217 -13.76 7.40 -16.23
C ASP A 217 -12.95 6.09 -16.20
N ALA A 218 -13.06 5.33 -17.28
CA ALA A 218 -12.46 4.00 -17.38
C ALA A 218 -10.92 4.00 -17.39
N GLU A 219 -10.29 5.15 -17.66
CA GLU A 219 -8.83 5.29 -17.73
C GLU A 219 -8.22 5.44 -16.33
N ARG A 220 -8.89 6.16 -15.44
CA ARG A 220 -8.44 6.34 -14.05
C ARG A 220 -9.04 5.32 -13.09
N PHE A 221 -10.20 4.76 -13.39
CA PHE A 221 -10.96 3.93 -12.46
C PHE A 221 -11.38 2.58 -13.04
N LEU A 222 -11.60 1.63 -12.13
CA LEU A 222 -12.30 0.39 -12.37
C LEU A 222 -13.63 0.44 -11.61
N VAL A 223 -14.73 0.26 -12.34
CA VAL A 223 -16.06 0.03 -11.78
C VAL A 223 -16.38 -1.45 -11.90
N VAL A 224 -16.65 -2.10 -10.77
CA VAL A 224 -16.95 -3.53 -10.66
C VAL A 224 -18.44 -3.67 -10.32
N PRO A 225 -19.28 -4.14 -11.25
CA PRO A 225 -20.69 -4.38 -10.95
C PRO A 225 -20.87 -5.65 -10.10
N PRO A 226 -22.04 -5.81 -9.44
CA PRO A 226 -22.41 -7.07 -8.82
C PRO A 226 -22.28 -8.26 -9.80
N GLY A 227 -21.85 -9.41 -9.27
CA GLY A 227 -21.55 -10.61 -10.08
C GLY A 227 -20.16 -10.62 -10.70
N GLN A 228 -19.35 -9.59 -10.49
CA GLN A 228 -17.93 -9.56 -10.81
C GLN A 228 -17.06 -9.41 -9.55
N GLN A 229 -15.75 -9.58 -9.72
CA GLN A 229 -14.76 -9.36 -8.67
C GLN A 229 -13.56 -8.58 -9.19
N THR A 230 -12.83 -7.92 -8.28
CA THR A 230 -11.53 -7.33 -8.58
C THR A 230 -10.49 -8.41 -8.90
N ALA A 231 -9.63 -8.16 -9.87
CA ALA A 231 -8.51 -9.01 -10.23
C ALA A 231 -7.32 -8.17 -10.69
N PHE A 232 -6.11 -8.72 -10.54
CA PHE A 232 -4.89 -8.04 -10.94
C PHE A 232 -4.77 -8.03 -12.47
N SER A 233 -4.25 -6.93 -13.01
CA SER A 233 -3.91 -6.83 -14.43
C SER A 233 -2.42 -6.55 -14.55
N ALA A 234 -1.71 -7.41 -15.27
CA ALA A 234 -0.26 -7.27 -15.51
C ALA A 234 0.07 -6.24 -16.62
N ASP A 235 -0.95 -5.59 -17.20
CA ASP A 235 -0.80 -4.54 -18.19
C ASP A 235 -0.92 -3.15 -17.54
N THR A 236 -0.93 -2.10 -18.37
CA THR A 236 -1.06 -0.71 -17.93
C THR A 236 -2.37 -0.41 -17.19
N ARG A 237 -3.36 -1.32 -17.20
CA ARG A 237 -4.64 -1.12 -16.51
C ARG A 237 -4.57 -1.37 -15.01
N VAL A 238 -3.53 -2.06 -14.53
CA VAL A 238 -3.22 -2.40 -13.12
C VAL A 238 -4.23 -3.34 -12.44
N VAL A 239 -5.53 -3.09 -12.63
CA VAL A 239 -6.64 -3.86 -12.08
C VAL A 239 -7.70 -4.10 -13.15
N LYS A 240 -8.44 -5.20 -13.05
CA LYS A 240 -9.56 -5.51 -13.95
C LYS A 240 -10.70 -6.15 -13.17
N ALA A 241 -11.88 -6.18 -13.76
CA ALA A 241 -13.01 -6.93 -13.23
C ALA A 241 -13.12 -8.27 -13.99
N VAL A 242 -13.43 -9.34 -13.26
CA VAL A 242 -13.66 -10.68 -13.84
C VAL A 242 -14.95 -11.28 -13.28
N ALA A 243 -15.62 -12.13 -14.05
CA ALA A 243 -16.86 -12.78 -13.63
C ALA A 243 -16.64 -13.67 -12.40
N THR A 244 -17.57 -13.60 -11.45
CA THR A 244 -17.60 -14.43 -10.25
C THR A 244 -18.08 -15.84 -10.62
N GLY A 245 -17.20 -16.67 -11.20
CA GLY A 245 -17.61 -18.01 -11.66
C GLY A 245 -16.61 -18.78 -12.53
N LEU A 246 -15.58 -18.13 -13.09
CA LEU A 246 -14.41 -18.85 -13.54
C LEU A 246 -13.39 -18.81 -12.41
N GLY A 247 -13.10 -19.98 -11.83
CA GLY A 247 -11.77 -20.20 -11.28
C GLY A 247 -10.80 -19.85 -12.40
N ALA A 248 -10.18 -18.69 -12.31
CA ALA A 248 -8.99 -18.43 -13.08
C ALA A 248 -8.03 -19.52 -12.64
N ALA A 249 -7.88 -20.56 -13.46
CA ALA A 249 -6.68 -21.36 -13.45
C ALA A 249 -5.55 -20.33 -13.46
N CYS A 250 -4.85 -20.25 -12.35
CA CYS A 250 -3.60 -19.52 -12.30
C CYS A 250 -2.73 -20.22 -13.34
N GLU A 251 -2.62 -19.65 -14.54
CA GLU A 251 -1.53 -20.05 -15.42
C GLU A 251 -0.26 -19.86 -14.58
N PRO A 252 0.59 -20.90 -14.45
CA PRO A 252 1.82 -20.77 -13.71
C PRO A 252 2.65 -19.69 -14.41
N SER A 253 2.84 -18.57 -13.72
CA SER A 253 3.80 -17.56 -14.13
C SER A 253 5.17 -18.23 -14.30
N PRO A 254 5.88 -18.04 -15.42
CA PRO A 254 7.25 -18.54 -15.56
C PRO A 254 8.28 -17.76 -14.72
N LEU A 255 7.83 -16.96 -13.75
CA LEU A 255 8.67 -16.26 -12.77
C LEU A 255 8.19 -16.56 -11.34
N ALA A 256 8.09 -17.83 -11.00
CA ALA A 256 8.28 -18.29 -9.63
C ALA A 256 9.72 -18.81 -9.52
N SER A 257 10.68 -17.90 -9.46
CA SER A 257 11.96 -18.24 -8.82
C SER A 257 11.66 -18.36 -7.32
N PRO A 258 11.98 -19.48 -6.66
CA PRO A 258 11.90 -19.54 -5.23
C PRO A 258 12.86 -18.49 -4.66
N SER A 259 12.31 -17.57 -3.87
CA SER A 259 13.08 -16.83 -2.87
C SER A 259 13.98 -17.83 -2.16
N SER A 260 15.26 -17.49 -2.08
CA SER A 260 16.35 -18.30 -1.57
C SER A 260 15.98 -18.89 -0.21
N ALA A 261 15.54 -20.16 -0.21
CA ALA A 261 15.70 -21.01 0.95
C ALA A 261 17.20 -21.20 1.12
N LEU A 262 17.81 -20.38 1.99
CA LEU A 262 19.14 -20.62 2.52
C LEU A 262 19.14 -22.01 3.17
N LEU A 263 19.66 -23.00 2.45
CA LEU A 263 20.24 -24.18 3.06
C LEU A 263 21.27 -23.70 4.12
N PRO A 264 21.33 -24.32 5.30
CA PRO A 264 22.35 -23.97 6.28
C PRO A 264 23.75 -24.19 5.67
N PRO A 265 24.74 -23.34 5.99
CA PRO A 265 26.08 -23.51 5.45
C PRO A 265 26.65 -24.87 5.88
N GLU A 266 27.28 -25.58 4.93
CA GLU A 266 28.03 -26.79 5.26
C GLU A 266 29.13 -26.47 6.28
N PRO A 267 29.41 -27.37 7.25
CA PRO A 267 30.43 -27.15 8.25
C PRO A 267 31.82 -27.04 7.60
N CYS A 268 32.60 -26.08 8.10
CA CYS A 268 33.98 -25.81 7.70
C CYS A 268 34.84 -27.09 7.77
N PRO A 269 35.66 -27.41 6.75
CA PRO A 269 36.55 -28.56 6.82
C PRO A 269 37.59 -28.39 7.94
N PRO A 270 37.98 -29.46 8.64
CA PRO A 270 38.95 -29.39 9.73
C PRO A 270 40.34 -28.93 9.22
N PRO A 271 41.14 -28.28 10.08
CA PRO A 271 42.46 -27.80 9.69
C PRO A 271 43.37 -28.96 9.29
N ALA A 272 44.14 -28.75 8.21
CA ALA A 272 45.12 -29.71 7.74
C ALA A 272 46.16 -29.99 8.84
N THR A 273 46.30 -31.27 9.19
CA THR A 273 47.36 -31.76 10.07
C THR A 273 48.72 -31.53 9.42
N VAL A 274 49.54 -30.69 10.06
CA VAL A 274 50.97 -30.55 9.73
C VAL A 274 51.69 -31.83 10.15
N PRO A 275 52.48 -32.49 9.28
CA PRO A 275 53.24 -33.66 9.69
C PRO A 275 54.38 -33.25 10.63
N VAL A 276 54.42 -33.88 11.80
CA VAL A 276 55.57 -33.85 12.71
C VAL A 276 56.70 -34.64 12.04
N VAL A 277 57.78 -33.95 11.70
CA VAL A 277 59.04 -34.59 11.27
C VAL A 277 59.70 -35.15 12.53
N SER A 278 60.00 -36.46 12.50
CA SER A 278 60.84 -37.14 13.50
C SER A 278 62.32 -36.84 13.26
#